data_AF-A0A8S1HKN2-F1
#
_entry.id   AF-A0A8S1HKN2-F1
#
_cell.length_a   1.000
_cell.length_b   1.000
_cell.length_c   1.000
_cell.angle_alpha   90.00
_cell.angle_beta   90.00
_cell.angle_gamma   90.00
#
_symmetry.space_group_name_H-M   'P 1'
#
loop_
_entity.id
_entity.type
_entity.pdbx_description
1 polymer ?
#
loop_
_entity_poly.entity_id
_entity_poly.type
_entity_poly.pdbx_seq_one_letter_code
_entity_poly.pdbx_strand_id
1 'polypeptide(L)'
;MIAVFFSNASENSRFFVQTLSANLTHGFHLNTVSKVLPGRCNMKIFNNAQFAEQLALAAEKSYQDVYSLSRMCTIRMSFFKGWGDSYKRSNVLMTPCWIEAHLNGPLQWIDRVLTCMRSPSKICSSFT
;
A
#
# COMPACT_ATOMS: atom_id res chain seq x y z
N MET A 1 -11.19 14.14 -8.63
CA MET A 1 -10.75 12.85 -8.06
C MET A 1 -9.28 12.66 -8.37
N ILE A 2 -8.44 12.48 -7.34
CA ILE A 2 -6.99 12.38 -7.48
C ILE A 2 -6.60 10.90 -7.52
N ALA A 3 -5.77 10.52 -8.48
CA ALA A 3 -5.11 9.22 -8.52
C ALA A 3 -3.61 9.47 -8.48
N VAL A 4 -2.88 8.58 -7.80
CA VAL A 4 -1.42 8.66 -7.70
C VAL A 4 -0.83 7.68 -8.71
N PHE A 5 0.15 8.17 -9.46
CA PHE A 5 0.86 7.40 -10.47
C PHE A 5 2.35 7.34 -10.14
N PHE A 6 2.97 6.22 -10.47
CA PHE A 6 4.41 6.02 -10.43
C PHE A 6 4.95 5.90 -11.85
N SER A 7 6.01 6.65 -12.15
CA SER A 7 6.70 6.63 -13.44
C SER A 7 8.20 6.42 -13.21
N ASN A 8 8.80 5.49 -13.95
CA ASN A 8 10.23 5.28 -13.93
C ASN A 8 10.92 6.22 -14.94
N ALA A 9 11.53 7.29 -14.43
CA ALA A 9 12.29 8.27 -15.21
C ALA A 9 13.77 7.89 -15.43
N SER A 10 14.21 6.74 -14.93
CA SER A 10 15.60 6.30 -15.17
C SER A 10 15.76 5.74 -16.58
N GLU A 11 16.98 5.78 -17.10
CA GLU A 11 17.29 5.25 -18.43
C GLU A 11 17.50 3.73 -18.41
N ASN A 12 18.25 3.23 -17.42
CA ASN A 12 18.70 1.84 -17.39
C ASN A 12 18.26 1.06 -16.14
N SER A 13 17.63 1.74 -15.17
CA SER A 13 17.33 1.14 -13.87
C SER A 13 15.92 0.58 -13.81
N ARG A 14 15.80 -0.51 -13.07
CA ARG A 14 14.52 -1.21 -12.85
C ARG A 14 14.07 -0.89 -11.44
N PHE A 15 12.78 -0.61 -11.30
CA PHE A 15 12.14 -0.39 -10.02
C PHE A 15 11.18 -1.53 -9.74
N PHE A 16 10.97 -1.81 -8.47
CA PHE A 16 10.04 -2.83 -8.01
C PHE A 16 9.13 -2.16 -6.99
N VAL A 17 7.83 -2.20 -7.25
CA VAL A 17 6.83 -1.47 -6.49
C VAL A 17 5.81 -2.45 -5.94
N GLN A 18 5.54 -2.36 -4.65
CA GLN A 18 4.48 -3.07 -3.97
C GLN A 18 3.44 -2.06 -3.50
N THR A 19 2.22 -2.19 -4.03
CA THR A 19 1.06 -1.40 -3.61
C THR A 19 -0.15 -2.33 -3.52
N LEU A 20 -0.78 -2.38 -2.35
CA LEU A 20 -1.99 -3.17 -2.16
C LEU A 20 -3.14 -2.66 -3.04
N SER A 21 -3.24 -1.34 -3.24
CA SER A 21 -4.33 -0.72 -4.02
C SER A 21 -4.30 -1.15 -5.49
N ALA A 22 -3.12 -1.14 -6.13
CA ALA A 22 -3.01 -1.60 -7.52
C ALA A 22 -3.15 -3.12 -7.63
N ASN A 23 -2.55 -3.87 -6.69
CA ASN A 23 -2.67 -5.33 -6.68
C ASN A 23 -4.14 -5.78 -6.57
N LEU A 24 -4.91 -5.14 -5.68
CA LEU A 24 -6.34 -5.41 -5.53
C LEU A 24 -7.12 -5.10 -6.82
N THR A 25 -6.82 -3.96 -7.45
CA THR A 25 -7.49 -3.55 -8.70
C THR A 25 -7.22 -4.52 -9.86
N HIS A 26 -6.02 -5.11 -9.89
CA HIS A 26 -5.63 -6.07 -10.92
C HIS A 26 -5.95 -7.53 -10.57
N GLY A 27 -6.54 -7.80 -9.39
CA GLY A 27 -6.82 -9.17 -8.92
C GLY A 27 -5.55 -9.97 -8.60
N PHE A 28 -4.43 -9.31 -8.32
CA PHE A 28 -3.20 -9.96 -7.89
C PHE A 28 -3.21 -10.23 -6.38
N HIS A 29 -2.32 -11.13 -5.94
CA HIS A 29 -2.07 -11.33 -4.52
C HIS A 29 -1.63 -10.00 -3.89
N LEU A 30 -2.11 -9.70 -2.66
CA LEU A 30 -1.89 -8.41 -2.02
C LEU A 30 -0.41 -8.06 -1.85
N ASN A 31 0.43 -9.08 -1.69
CA ASN A 31 1.88 -8.92 -1.52
C ASN A 31 2.66 -8.93 -2.85
N THR A 32 2.00 -8.99 -4.01
CA THR A 32 2.68 -9.01 -5.32
C THR A 32 3.53 -7.76 -5.53
N VAL A 33 4.71 -7.96 -6.12
CA VAL A 33 5.67 -6.89 -6.43
C VAL A 33 5.70 -6.68 -7.94
N SER A 34 5.28 -5.50 -8.37
CA SER A 34 5.24 -5.10 -9.78
C SER A 34 6.60 -4.56 -10.24
N LYS A 35 7.11 -5.10 -11.34
CA LYS A 35 8.37 -4.66 -11.95
C LYS A 35 8.11 -3.51 -12.93
N VAL A 36 8.70 -2.35 -12.67
CA VAL A 36 8.58 -1.16 -13.51
C VAL A 36 9.86 -0.95 -14.30
N LEU A 37 9.76 -1.11 -15.62
CA LEU A 37 10.87 -0.94 -16.56
C LEU A 37 11.04 0.53 -16.98
N PRO A 38 12.25 0.97 -17.33
CA PRO A 38 12.48 2.31 -17.86
C PRO A 38 11.75 2.46 -19.20
N GLY A 39 11.20 3.65 -19.46
CA GLY A 39 10.44 3.94 -20.69
C GLY A 39 9.06 3.28 -20.79
N ARG A 40 8.59 2.51 -19.78
CA ARG A 40 7.20 2.04 -19.73
C ARG A 40 6.27 3.05 -19.05
N CYS A 41 5.01 3.04 -19.51
CA CYS A 41 3.91 3.92 -19.09
C CYS A 41 3.69 3.98 -17.57
N ASN A 42 3.10 5.10 -17.14
CA ASN A 42 2.73 5.41 -15.76
C ASN A 42 1.89 4.29 -15.12
N MET A 43 2.37 3.72 -14.02
CA MET A 43 1.63 2.74 -13.22
C MET A 43 0.72 3.49 -12.25
N LYS A 44 -0.60 3.24 -12.27
CA LYS A 44 -1.50 3.76 -11.24
C LYS A 44 -1.24 2.98 -9.95
N ILE A 45 -0.76 3.67 -8.91
CA ILE A 45 -0.41 3.06 -7.63
C ILE A 45 -1.46 3.26 -6.55
N PHE A 46 -2.34 4.27 -6.70
CA PHE A 46 -3.43 4.54 -5.78
C PHE A 46 -4.59 5.27 -6.45
N ASN A 47 -5.81 4.98 -6.01
CA ASN A 47 -7.03 5.66 -6.47
C ASN A 47 -7.90 6.07 -5.27
N ASN A 48 -8.09 7.38 -5.09
CA ASN A 48 -8.86 7.90 -3.97
C ASN A 48 -10.33 7.48 -3.99
N ALA A 49 -10.93 7.29 -5.17
CA ALA A 49 -12.35 6.94 -5.28
C ALA A 49 -12.58 5.50 -4.79
N GLN A 50 -11.76 4.56 -5.27
CA GLN A 50 -11.80 3.16 -4.83
C GLN A 50 -11.47 3.05 -3.34
N PHE A 51 -10.54 3.86 -2.84
CA PHE A 51 -10.21 3.89 -1.43
C PHE A 51 -11.36 4.41 -0.56
N ALA A 52 -12.07 5.46 -0.99
CA ALA A 52 -13.23 5.97 -0.27
C ALA A 52 -14.34 4.92 -0.13
N GLU A 53 -14.61 4.16 -1.21
CA GLU A 53 -15.57 3.06 -1.20
C GLU A 53 -15.15 1.94 -0.23
N GLN A 54 -13.88 1.53 -0.29
CA GLN A 54 -13.32 0.54 0.64
C GLN A 54 -13.40 1.00 2.09
N LEU A 55 -13.13 2.29 2.35
CA LEU A 55 -13.20 2.88 3.68
C LEU A 55 -14.63 2.90 4.22
N ALA A 56 -15.62 3.26 3.40
CA ALA A 56 -17.03 3.21 3.78
C ALA A 56 -17.46 1.77 4.15
N LEU A 57 -17.12 0.79 3.31
CA LEU A 57 -17.42 -0.63 3.57
C LEU A 57 -16.72 -1.17 4.82
N ALA A 58 -15.49 -0.73 5.10
CA ALA A 58 -14.77 -1.13 6.31
C ALA A 58 -15.35 -0.48 7.57
N ALA A 59 -15.82 0.77 7.46
CA ALA A 59 -16.40 1.52 8.57
C ALA A 59 -17.68 0.88 9.11
N GLU A 60 -18.45 0.21 8.26
CA GLU A 60 -19.66 -0.53 8.66
C GLU A 60 -19.35 -1.84 9.41
N LYS A 61 -18.15 -2.41 9.21
CA LYS A 61 -17.79 -3.73 9.75
C LYS A 61 -17.17 -3.63 11.13
N SER A 62 -15.97 -3.06 11.22
CA SER A 62 -15.24 -3.02 12.48
C SER A 62 -14.09 -2.01 12.48
N TYR A 63 -13.64 -1.64 13.68
CA TYR A 63 -12.42 -0.86 13.88
C TYR A 63 -11.20 -1.52 13.21
N GLN A 64 -11.08 -2.85 13.31
CA GLN A 64 -9.93 -3.59 12.76
C GLN A 64 -9.91 -3.56 11.24
N ASP A 65 -11.08 -3.62 10.59
CA ASP A 65 -11.19 -3.51 9.14
C ASP A 65 -10.72 -2.12 8.67
N VAL A 66 -11.18 -1.05 9.33
CA VAL A 66 -10.73 0.32 9.03
C VAL A 66 -9.23 0.47 9.26
N TYR A 67 -8.72 -0.01 10.39
CA TYR A 67 -7.29 0.05 10.71
C TYR A 67 -6.44 -0.73 9.69
N SER A 68 -6.93 -1.86 9.18
CA SER A 68 -6.23 -2.66 8.17
C SER A 68 -5.99 -1.92 6.85
N LEU A 69 -6.85 -0.93 6.51
CA LEU A 69 -6.72 -0.10 5.32
C LEU A 69 -5.49 0.83 5.37
N SER A 70 -4.91 1.06 6.54
CA SER A 70 -3.63 1.80 6.67
C SER A 70 -2.54 1.19 5.78
N ARG A 71 -2.55 -0.14 5.62
CA ARG A 71 -1.63 -0.87 4.74
C ARG A 71 -1.77 -0.51 3.27
N MET A 72 -2.95 -0.05 2.82
CA MET A 72 -3.15 0.43 1.45
C MET A 72 -2.54 1.82 1.22
N CYS A 73 -2.28 2.57 2.29
CA CYS A 73 -1.69 3.89 2.25
C CYS A 73 -0.15 3.86 2.27
N THR A 74 0.44 2.67 2.43
CA THR A 74 1.89 2.45 2.42
C THR A 74 2.30 1.84 1.09
N ILE A 75 3.28 2.47 0.43
CA ILE A 75 3.87 2.01 -0.82
C ILE A 75 5.33 1.69 -0.58
N ARG A 76 5.74 0.47 -0.90
CA ARG A 76 7.15 0.05 -0.79
C ARG A 76 7.76 -0.02 -2.17
N MET A 77 8.94 0.55 -2.33
CA MET A 77 9.65 0.56 -3.60
C MET A 77 11.12 0.21 -3.38
N SER A 78 11.66 -0.70 -4.19
CA SER A 78 13.08 -1.00 -4.19
C SER A 78 13.73 -0.60 -5.52
N PHE A 79 14.99 -0.21 -5.42
CA PHE A 79 15.82 0.17 -6.55
C PHE A 79 16.65 -1.04 -6.97
N PHE A 80 16.78 -1.26 -8.28
CA PHE A 80 17.62 -2.28 -8.93
C PHE A 80 17.24 -3.75 -8.70
N LYS A 81 16.81 -4.16 -7.49
CA LYS A 81 16.57 -5.55 -7.09
C LYS A 81 15.15 -5.76 -6.57
N GLY A 82 14.44 -6.75 -7.11
CA GLY A 82 13.11 -7.15 -6.65
C GLY A 82 13.11 -8.05 -5.42
N TRP A 83 11.95 -8.18 -4.79
CA TRP A 83 11.66 -9.05 -3.65
C TRP A 83 10.26 -9.68 -3.77
N GLY A 84 9.95 -10.63 -2.90
CA GLY A 84 8.70 -11.40 -2.88
C GLY A 84 8.85 -12.77 -3.54
N ASP A 85 7.73 -13.48 -3.69
CA ASP A 85 7.71 -14.91 -4.06
C ASP A 85 8.38 -15.23 -5.40
N SER A 86 8.46 -14.25 -6.31
CA SER A 86 9.12 -14.38 -7.61
C SER A 86 10.61 -14.06 -7.59
N TYR A 87 11.22 -13.81 -6.42
CA TYR A 87 12.61 -13.37 -6.29
C TYR A 87 13.34 -14.11 -5.18
N LYS A 88 14.68 -14.13 -5.25
CA LYS A 88 15.54 -14.72 -4.19
C LYS A 88 15.37 -14.03 -2.82
N ARG A 89 14.86 -12.80 -2.79
CA ARG A 89 14.69 -11.99 -1.58
C ARG A 89 13.23 -12.09 -1.16
N SER A 90 12.96 -12.63 0.02
CA SER A 90 11.59 -12.76 0.54
C SER A 90 11.01 -11.43 1.04
N ASN A 91 11.85 -10.50 1.49
CA ASN A 91 11.44 -9.22 2.08
C ASN A 91 12.15 -8.02 1.43
N VAL A 92 11.48 -6.87 1.37
CA VAL A 92 12.04 -5.59 0.90
C VAL A 92 13.29 -5.19 1.68
N LEU A 93 13.38 -5.54 2.96
CA LEU A 93 14.54 -5.26 3.82
C LEU A 93 15.84 -5.93 3.33
N MET A 94 15.73 -6.98 2.51
CA MET A 94 16.88 -7.65 1.90
C MET A 94 17.37 -6.97 0.61
N THR A 95 16.67 -5.92 0.16
CA THR A 95 17.08 -5.13 -1.00
C THR A 95 18.06 -4.03 -0.54
N PRO A 96 19.09 -3.72 -1.35
CA PRO A 96 20.17 -2.82 -0.92
C PRO A 96 19.72 -1.36 -0.77
N CYS A 97 18.74 -0.94 -1.57
CA CYS A 97 18.17 0.40 -1.53
C CYS A 97 16.67 0.29 -1.74
N TRP A 98 15.89 0.86 -0.82
CA TRP A 98 14.44 0.90 -0.89
C TRP A 98 13.90 2.12 -0.15
N ILE A 99 12.67 2.50 -0.47
CA ILE A 99 11.92 3.55 0.19
C ILE A 99 10.53 3.04 0.56
N GLU A 100 9.98 3.62 1.61
CA GLU A 100 8.59 3.51 2.00
C GLU A 100 7.94 4.89 1.87
N ALA A 101 6.86 4.97 1.10
CA ALA A 101 6.09 6.19 0.92
C ALA A 101 4.73 6.03 1.59
N HIS A 102 4.30 7.08 2.28
CA HIS A 102 3.00 7.14 2.95
C HIS A 102 2.10 8.17 2.28
N LEU A 103 0.86 7.79 2.01
CA LEU A 103 -0.14 8.65 1.42
C LEU A 103 -0.91 9.38 2.53
N ASN A 104 -0.46 10.59 2.88
CA ASN A 104 -1.01 11.35 4.00
C ASN A 104 -2.52 11.66 3.87
N GLY A 105 -3.01 11.95 2.65
CA GLY A 105 -4.43 12.23 2.43
C GLY A 105 -5.34 11.05 2.83
N PRO A 106 -5.14 9.85 2.24
CA PRO A 106 -5.81 8.62 2.66
C PRO A 106 -5.65 8.29 4.15
N LEU A 107 -4.46 8.50 4.73
CA LEU A 107 -4.24 8.29 6.16
C LEU A 107 -5.10 9.24 7.02
N GLN A 108 -5.25 10.50 6.62
CA GLN A 108 -6.14 11.44 7.32
C GLN A 108 -7.62 11.03 7.22
N TRP A 109 -8.03 10.37 6.14
CA TRP A 109 -9.41 9.86 6.03
C TRP A 109 -9.65 8.70 6.99
N ILE A 110 -8.69 7.78 7.11
CA ILE A 110 -8.72 6.71 8.10
C ILE A 110 -8.81 7.32 9.51
N ASP A 111 -7.93 8.26 9.83
CA ASP A 111 -7.87 8.91 11.15
C ASP A 111 -9.21 9.53 11.57
N ARG A 112 -9.88 10.25 10.65
CA ARG A 112 -11.21 10.81 10.89
C ARG A 112 -12.26 9.75 11.19
N VAL A 113 -12.26 8.63 10.45
CA VAL A 113 -13.21 7.54 10.69
C VAL A 113 -12.92 6.86 12.03
N LEU A 114 -11.66 6.55 12.32
CA LEU A 114 -11.25 5.92 13.57
C LEU A 114 -11.56 6.78 14.79
N THR A 115 -11.42 8.10 14.69
CA THR A 115 -11.75 9.05 15.78
C THR A 115 -13.23 9.02 16.16
N CYS A 116 -14.11 8.72 15.18
CA CYS A 116 -15.55 8.59 15.39
C CYS A 116 -15.96 7.17 15.84
N MET A 117 -15.06 6.19 15.78
CA MET A 117 -15.34 4.82 16.21
C MET A 117 -15.10 4.63 17.70
N ARG A 118 -15.84 3.69 18.29
CA ARG A 118 -15.58 3.21 19.65
C ARG A 118 -14.28 2.40 19.69
N SER A 119 -13.67 2.34 20.87
CA SER A 119 -12.44 1.58 21.13
C SER A 119 -12.55 0.14 20.63
N PRO A 120 -11.42 -0.48 20.20
CA PRO A 120 -11.39 -1.87 19.80
C PRO A 120 -12.04 -2.78 20.86
N SER A 121 -12.82 -3.76 20.42
CA SER A 121 -13.46 -4.74 21.33
C SER A 121 -12.46 -5.63 22.07
N LYS A 122 -11.26 -5.80 21.51
CA LYS A 122 -10.17 -6.55 22.14
C LYS A 122 -9.40 -5.65 23.10
N ILE A 123 -9.53 -5.93 24.39
CA ILE A 123 -8.77 -5.26 25.45
C ILE A 123 -7.33 -5.77 25.43
N CYS A 124 -6.36 -4.86 25.38
CA CYS A 124 -4.95 -5.19 25.59
C CYS A 124 -4.66 -5.24 27.09
N SER A 125 -4.14 -6.37 27.57
CA SER A 125 -3.67 -6.50 28.95
C SER A 125 -2.34 -5.77 29.13
N SER A 126 -2.14 -5.15 30.30
CA SER A 126 -0.85 -4.54 30.68
C SER A 126 0.14 -5.55 31.27
N PHE A 127 -0.26 -6.83 31.43
CA PHE A 127 0.53 -7.88 32.08
C PHE A 127 1.13 -8.90 31.12
N THR A 128 0.91 -8.74 29.81
CA THR A 128 1.47 -9.62 28.76
C THR A 128 2.77 -9.09 28.20
#